data_AF-A0A0S2LPQ3-F1
#
_entry.id   AF-A0A0S2LPQ3-F1
#
_cell.length_a   1.000
_cell.length_b   1.000
_cell.length_c   1.000
_cell.angle_alpha   90.00
_cell.angle_beta   90.00
_cell.angle_gamma   90.00
#
_symmetry.space_group_name_H-M   'P 1'
#
loop_
_entity.id
_entity.type
_entity.pdbx_description
1 polymer ?
#
loop_
_entity_poly.entity_id
_entity_poly.type
_entity_poly.pdbx_seq_one_letter_code
_entity_poly.pdbx_strand_id
1 'polypeptide(L)'
;MVNDSISDMLTRIRNGCLAKKSIVSIPYTRLNQQIAQILEKEGFIQSFQITSDSASLLIHLKYRSKKVYRGKMKESCITNLKRISKPGLRIYTNHREIPRILGGAGIVIISTPSGILTDREARLRGIGGEILCSVW
;
A
#
# COMPACT_ATOMS: atom_id res chain seq x y z
N MET A 1 -12.69 -12.42 -13.79
CA MET A 1 -13.26 -11.37 -12.92
C MET A 1 -12.31 -11.14 -11.76
N VAL A 2 -11.89 -9.90 -11.48
CA VAL A 2 -11.06 -9.60 -10.30
C VAL A 2 -12.00 -9.31 -9.13
N ASN A 3 -12.04 -10.20 -8.14
CA ASN A 3 -13.00 -10.10 -7.03
C ASN A 3 -12.53 -9.14 -5.92
N ASP A 4 -11.21 -8.92 -5.76
CA ASP A 4 -10.63 -7.95 -4.83
C ASP A 4 -9.51 -7.16 -5.53
N SER A 5 -9.83 -5.93 -5.96
CA SER A 5 -8.90 -5.05 -6.66
C SER A 5 -7.70 -4.63 -5.79
N ILE A 6 -7.89 -4.50 -4.48
CA ILE A 6 -6.82 -4.15 -3.53
C ILE A 6 -5.85 -5.32 -3.42
N SER A 7 -6.39 -6.53 -3.27
CA SER A 7 -5.54 -7.73 -3.19
C SER A 7 -4.73 -7.94 -4.48
N ASP A 8 -5.32 -7.68 -5.65
CA ASP A 8 -4.60 -7.72 -6.93
C ASP A 8 -3.48 -6.66 -6.98
N MET A 9 -3.79 -5.40 -6.63
CA MET A 9 -2.80 -4.32 -6.54
C MET A 9 -1.60 -4.69 -5.64
N LEU A 10 -1.86 -5.11 -4.41
CA LEU A 10 -0.79 -5.47 -3.45
C LEU A 10 0.05 -6.64 -3.96
N THR A 11 -0.59 -7.62 -4.61
CA THR A 11 0.11 -8.78 -5.17
C THR A 11 0.99 -8.39 -6.36
N ARG A 12 0.50 -7.55 -7.27
CA ARG A 12 1.29 -7.05 -8.40
C ARG A 12 2.49 -6.24 -7.95
N ILE A 13 2.33 -5.37 -6.95
CA ILE A 13 3.44 -4.60 -6.37
C ILE A 13 4.45 -5.57 -5.75
N ARG A 14 4.01 -6.53 -4.93
CA ARG A 14 4.89 -7.53 -4.30
C ARG A 14 5.69 -8.31 -5.35
N ASN A 15 5.03 -8.79 -6.40
CA ASN A 15 5.68 -9.54 -7.48
C ASN A 15 6.65 -8.65 -8.27
N GLY A 16 6.32 -7.38 -8.49
CA GLY A 16 7.22 -6.40 -9.08
C GLY A 16 8.48 -6.16 -8.23
N CYS A 17 8.31 -6.05 -6.90
CA CYS A 17 9.42 -5.93 -5.95
C CYS A 17 10.35 -7.15 -6.01
N LEU A 18 9.78 -8.37 -5.98
CA LEU A 18 10.53 -9.63 -6.06
C LEU A 18 11.30 -9.75 -7.39
N ALA A 19 10.67 -9.37 -8.50
CA ALA A 19 11.27 -9.36 -9.82
C ALA A 19 12.20 -8.14 -10.07
N LYS A 20 12.38 -7.25 -9.08
CA LYS A 20 13.20 -6.03 -9.16
C LYS A 20 12.83 -5.11 -10.35
N LYS A 21 11.53 -5.05 -10.69
CA LYS A 21 11.02 -4.19 -11.77
C LYS A 21 11.05 -2.72 -11.34
N SER A 22 11.31 -1.81 -12.26
CA SER A 22 11.19 -0.36 -12.00
C SER A 22 9.73 0.08 -11.91
N ILE A 23 8.85 -0.50 -12.75
CA ILE A 23 7.46 -0.09 -12.90
C ILE A 23 6.54 -1.31 -12.85
N VAL A 24 5.38 -1.15 -12.21
CA VAL A 24 4.29 -2.14 -12.20
C VAL A 24 3.01 -1.48 -12.70
N SER A 25 2.33 -2.12 -13.65
CA SER A 25 0.99 -1.71 -14.09
C SER A 25 -0.10 -2.47 -13.34
N ILE A 26 -1.04 -1.73 -12.78
CA ILE A 26 -2.23 -2.27 -12.12
C ILE A 26 -3.50 -1.65 -12.73
N PRO A 27 -4.67 -2.32 -12.67
CA PRO A 27 -5.91 -1.73 -13.14
C PRO A 27 -6.25 -0.46 -12.35
N TYR A 28 -6.66 0.58 -13.07
CA TYR A 28 -7.08 1.82 -12.45
C TYR A 28 -8.42 1.64 -11.72
N THR A 29 -8.43 2.06 -10.46
CA THR A 29 -9.65 2.34 -9.70
C THR A 29 -9.37 3.54 -8.81
N ARG A 30 -10.40 4.31 -8.46
CA ARG A 30 -10.25 5.45 -7.53
C ARG A 30 -9.62 5.02 -6.20
N LEU A 31 -9.97 3.84 -5.72
CA LEU A 31 -9.45 3.30 -4.47
C LEU A 31 -7.97 2.88 -4.59
N ASN A 32 -7.56 2.25 -5.70
CA ASN A 32 -6.14 1.94 -5.95
C ASN A 32 -5.29 3.21 -6.07
N GLN A 33 -5.82 4.26 -6.73
CA GLN A 33 -5.16 5.55 -6.81
C GLN A 33 -4.95 6.17 -5.42
N GLN A 34 -5.97 6.18 -4.57
CA GLN A 34 -5.87 6.71 -3.20
C GLN A 34 -4.85 5.93 -2.35
N ILE A 35 -4.82 4.59 -2.49
CA ILE A 35 -3.79 3.77 -1.83
C ILE A 35 -2.40 4.14 -2.35
N ALA A 36 -2.22 4.29 -3.66
CA ALA A 36 -0.93 4.67 -4.25
C ALA A 36 -0.45 6.06 -3.78
N GLN A 37 -1.37 7.04 -3.64
CA GLN A 37 -1.07 8.35 -3.07
C GLN A 37 -0.52 8.24 -1.64
N ILE A 38 -1.12 7.40 -0.80
CA ILE A 38 -0.61 7.16 0.56
C ILE A 38 0.76 6.50 0.52
N LEU A 39 0.96 5.49 -0.33
CA LEU A 39 2.26 4.82 -0.48
C LEU A 39 3.37 5.77 -0.93
N GLU A 40 3.06 6.72 -1.81
CA GLU A 40 4.01 7.75 -2.27
C GLU A 40 4.31 8.74 -1.14
N LYS A 41 3.27 9.26 -0.46
CA LYS A 41 3.39 10.20 0.66
C LYS A 41 4.24 9.63 1.81
N GLU A 42 4.04 8.36 2.14
CA GLU A 42 4.80 7.65 3.18
C GLU A 42 6.17 7.15 2.67
N GLY A 43 6.46 7.34 1.37
CA GLY A 43 7.77 7.10 0.78
C GLY A 43 8.09 5.63 0.48
N PHE A 44 7.09 4.75 0.45
CA PHE A 44 7.18 3.33 0.10
C PHE A 44 7.41 3.13 -1.41
N ILE A 45 6.75 3.94 -2.24
CA ILE A 45 6.97 3.98 -3.69
C ILE A 45 7.65 5.29 -4.09
N GLN A 46 8.16 5.37 -5.32
CA GLN A 46 8.80 6.58 -5.82
C GLN A 46 7.76 7.56 -6.33
N SER A 47 6.82 7.07 -7.14
CA SER A 47 5.70 7.84 -7.68
C SER A 47 4.68 6.91 -8.33
N PHE A 48 3.54 7.47 -8.75
CA PHE A 48 2.60 6.77 -9.61
C PHE A 48 2.06 7.69 -10.71
N GLN A 49 1.56 7.10 -11.80
CA GLN A 49 0.97 7.80 -12.93
C GLN A 49 -0.29 7.07 -13.40
N ILE A 50 -1.29 7.83 -13.84
CA ILE A 50 -2.50 7.27 -14.47
C ILE A 50 -2.25 7.29 -15.98
N THR A 51 -2.55 6.20 -16.67
CA THR A 51 -2.45 6.18 -18.14
C THR A 51 -3.48 7.10 -18.77
N SER A 52 -3.19 7.60 -19.98
CA SER A 52 -4.05 8.58 -20.67
C SER A 52 -5.48 8.06 -20.92
N ASP A 53 -5.63 6.76 -21.11
CA ASP A 53 -6.91 6.07 -21.26
C ASP A 53 -7.62 5.79 -19.92
N SER A 54 -7.03 6.16 -18.79
CA SER A 54 -7.49 5.84 -17.43
C SER A 54 -7.75 4.34 -17.20
N ALA A 55 -7.13 3.46 -17.99
CA ALA A 55 -7.29 2.01 -17.83
C ALA A 55 -6.37 1.45 -16.73
N SER A 56 -5.22 2.08 -16.51
CA SER A 56 -4.21 1.56 -15.60
C SER A 56 -3.50 2.64 -14.77
N LEU A 57 -2.94 2.19 -13.65
CA LEU A 57 -2.06 2.94 -12.77
C LEU A 57 -0.66 2.34 -12.89
N LEU A 58 0.31 3.15 -13.30
CA LEU A 58 1.71 2.80 -13.34
C LEU A 58 2.37 3.21 -12.03
N ILE A 59 2.90 2.25 -11.28
CA ILE A 59 3.57 2.47 -10.00
C ILE A 59 5.07 2.32 -10.19
N HIS A 60 5.82 3.38 -9.87
CA HIS A 60 7.27 3.39 -9.87
C HIS A 60 7.78 2.89 -8.51
N LEU A 61 8.41 1.71 -8.52
CA LEU A 61 8.91 1.07 -7.31
C LEU A 61 10.21 1.69 -6.84
N LYS A 62 10.33 1.86 -5.52
CA LYS A 62 11.50 2.46 -4.88
C LYS A 62 12.39 1.39 -4.26
N TYR A 63 13.69 1.48 -4.56
CA TYR A 63 14.70 0.58 -4.04
C TYR A 63 15.83 1.36 -3.36
N ARG A 64 16.32 0.84 -2.25
CA ARG A 64 17.52 1.33 -1.57
C ARG A 64 18.71 0.46 -1.96
N SER A 65 19.89 1.08 -2.02
CA SER A 65 21.14 0.34 -2.21
C SER A 65 21.64 -0.12 -0.84
N LYS A 66 21.71 -1.43 -0.63
CA LYS A 66 22.30 -2.06 0.55
C LYS A 66 23.69 -2.56 0.19
N LYS A 67 24.70 -2.15 0.95
CA LYS A 67 26.04 -2.74 0.83
C LYS A 67 25.99 -4.16 1.41
N VAL A 68 26.50 -5.12 0.65
CA VAL A 68 26.63 -6.52 1.06
C VAL A 68 28.09 -6.91 0.91
N TYR A 69 28.53 -7.97 1.59
CA TYR A 69 29.91 -8.44 1.59
C TYR A 69 30.55 -8.57 0.19
N ARG A 70 29.73 -8.85 -0.84
CA ARG A 70 30.12 -8.89 -2.26
C ARG A 70 29.33 -7.88 -3.11
N GLY A 71 29.48 -6.59 -2.83
CA GLY A 71 28.97 -5.51 -3.69
C GLY A 71 27.73 -4.79 -3.16
N LYS A 72 26.85 -4.35 -4.06
CA LYS A 72 25.62 -3.60 -3.72
C LYS A 72 24.39 -4.35 -4.21
N MET A 73 23.45 -4.60 -3.32
CA MET A 73 22.15 -5.19 -3.65
C MET A 73 21.06 -4.11 -3.58
N LYS A 74 20.09 -4.16 -4.50
CA LYS A 74 18.87 -3.36 -4.42
C LYS A 74 17.90 -4.05 -3.48
N GLU A 75 17.54 -3.38 -2.40
CA GLU A 75 16.51 -3.81 -1.44
C GLU A 75 15.27 -2.94 -1.65
N SER A 76 14.09 -3.57 -1.70
CA SER A 76 12.82 -2.85 -1.84
C SER A 76 12.56 -2.00 -0.59
N CYS A 77 12.04 -0.78 -0.75
CA CYS A 77 11.54 0.01 0.38
C CYS A 77 10.31 -0.61 1.04
N ILE A 78 9.65 -1.53 0.36
CA ILE A 78 8.51 -2.30 0.83
C ILE A 78 8.99 -3.71 1.16
N THR A 79 8.87 -4.09 2.42
CA THR A 79 9.20 -5.42 2.95
C THR A 79 8.00 -6.37 2.83
N ASN A 80 6.80 -5.88 3.16
CA ASN A 80 5.58 -6.64 3.16
C ASN A 80 4.35 -5.79 2.81
N LEU A 81 3.39 -6.42 2.16
CA LEU A 81 2.10 -5.86 1.77
C LEU A 81 1.04 -6.89 2.11
N LYS A 82 0.11 -6.59 3.00
CA LYS A 82 -0.90 -7.57 3.43
C LYS A 82 -2.31 -6.98 3.37
N ARG A 83 -3.20 -7.64 2.63
CA ARG A 83 -4.64 -7.39 2.65
C ARG A 83 -5.22 -7.91 3.97
N ILE A 84 -5.90 -7.05 4.74
CA ILE A 84 -6.46 -7.37 6.06
C ILE A 84 -7.94 -7.69 5.92
N SER A 85 -8.80 -6.68 5.70
CA SER A 85 -10.20 -6.91 5.34
C SER A 85 -10.26 -7.64 3.99
N LYS A 86 -11.28 -8.44 3.70
CA LYS A 86 -11.46 -9.13 2.41
C LYS A 86 -12.94 -9.13 2.06
N PRO A 87 -13.35 -9.27 0.79
CA PRO A 87 -14.77 -9.32 0.44
C PRO A 87 -15.58 -10.34 1.24
N GLY A 88 -15.01 -11.52 1.52
CA GLY A 88 -15.65 -12.57 2.32
C GLY A 88 -15.54 -12.40 3.84
N LEU A 89 -14.72 -11.46 4.32
CA LEU A 89 -14.59 -11.15 5.76
C LEU A 89 -14.14 -9.70 5.93
N ARG A 90 -15.10 -8.82 6.19
CA ARG A 90 -14.82 -7.40 6.40
C ARG A 90 -14.34 -7.17 7.83
N ILE A 91 -13.24 -6.43 7.96
CA ILE A 91 -12.62 -6.14 9.26
C ILE A 91 -12.72 -4.65 9.52
N TYR A 92 -13.46 -4.28 10.56
CA TYR A 92 -13.63 -2.90 11.02
C TYR A 92 -12.97 -2.72 12.38
N THR A 93 -12.53 -1.50 12.68
CA THR A 93 -11.94 -1.16 13.97
C THR A 93 -12.34 0.24 14.39
N ASN A 94 -12.42 0.45 15.71
CA ASN A 94 -12.55 1.78 16.29
C ASN A 94 -11.18 2.46 16.35
N HIS A 95 -11.12 3.79 16.39
CA HIS A 95 -9.88 4.57 16.45
C HIS A 95 -8.95 4.16 17.60
N ARG A 96 -9.51 3.71 18.73
CA ARG A 96 -8.76 3.25 19.91
C ARG A 96 -8.07 1.90 19.71
N GLU A 97 -8.61 1.07 18.83
CA GLU A 97 -8.18 -0.30 18.59
C GLU A 97 -7.33 -0.44 17.33
N ILE A 98 -7.05 0.67 16.64
CA ILE A 98 -6.25 0.64 15.41
C ILE A 98 -4.86 0.07 15.70
N PRO A 99 -4.49 -1.09 15.13
CA PRO A 99 -3.23 -1.76 15.45
C PRO A 99 -2.04 -0.92 15.00
N ARG A 100 -0.93 -1.01 15.74
CA ARG A 100 0.36 -0.43 15.36
C ARG A 100 1.22 -1.52 14.74
N ILE A 101 1.71 -1.28 13.52
CA ILE A 101 2.60 -2.22 12.82
C ILE A 101 4.05 -1.88 13.16
N LEU A 102 4.82 -2.88 13.62
CA LEU A 102 6.25 -2.75 13.97
C LEU A 102 6.56 -1.53 14.84
N GLY A 103 5.79 -1.33 15.92
CA GLY A 103 5.98 -0.19 16.83
C GLY A 103 5.72 1.18 16.20
N GLY A 104 5.14 1.23 15.00
CA GLY A 104 4.88 2.45 14.23
C GLY A 104 5.79 2.62 13.01
N ALA A 105 6.74 1.71 12.75
CA ALA A 105 7.55 1.76 11.53
C ALA A 105 6.78 1.41 10.25
N GLY A 106 5.74 0.57 10.38
CA GLY A 106 4.79 0.30 9.31
C GLY A 106 3.53 1.14 9.43
N ILE A 107 2.72 1.10 8.38
CA ILE A 107 1.42 1.78 8.32
C ILE A 107 0.28 0.78 8.17
N VAL A 108 -0.90 1.20 8.61
CA VAL A 108 -2.17 0.56 8.23
C VAL A 108 -3.01 1.56 7.48
N ILE A 109 -3.56 1.14 6.35
CA ILE A 109 -4.45 1.96 5.52
C ILE A 109 -5.89 1.59 5.86
N ILE A 110 -6.69 2.59 6.19
CA ILE A 110 -8.04 2.43 6.73
C ILE A 110 -9.02 3.24 5.88
N SER A 111 -10.12 2.61 5.48
CA SER A 111 -11.24 3.30 4.83
C SER A 111 -12.17 3.85 5.91
N THR A 112 -12.27 5.18 5.98
CA THR A 112 -13.12 5.89 6.93
C THR A 112 -14.21 6.69 6.20
N PRO A 113 -15.27 7.15 6.88
CA PRO A 113 -16.26 8.04 6.28
C PRO A 113 -15.66 9.34 5.71
N SER A 114 -14.52 9.78 6.24
CA SER A 114 -13.79 10.97 5.77
C SER A 114 -12.76 10.68 4.67
N GLY A 115 -12.77 9.46 4.11
CA GLY A 115 -11.84 9.00 3.08
C GLY A 115 -10.86 7.94 3.57
N ILE A 116 -9.87 7.63 2.72
CA ILE A 116 -8.82 6.66 3.05
C ILE A 116 -7.70 7.38 3.79
N LEU A 117 -7.34 6.88 4.98
CA LEU A 117 -6.39 7.48 5.89
C LEU A 117 -5.35 6.45 6.33
N THR A 118 -4.20 6.94 6.81
CA THR A 118 -3.27 6.10 7.58
C THR A 118 -3.76 5.90 9.01
N ASP A 119 -3.23 4.89 9.70
CA ASP A 119 -3.54 4.64 11.11
C ASP A 119 -3.22 5.83 12.02
N ARG A 120 -2.17 6.59 11.70
CA ARG A 120 -1.78 7.78 12.44
C ARG A 120 -2.81 8.89 12.25
N GLU A 121 -3.21 9.16 11.00
CA GLU A 121 -4.23 10.16 10.67
C GLU A 121 -5.59 9.80 11.25
N ALA A 122 -5.99 8.53 11.18
CA ALA A 122 -7.24 8.02 11.73
C ALA A 122 -7.28 8.15 13.27
N ARG A 123 -6.18 7.82 13.97
CA ARG A 123 -6.06 8.04 15.42
C ARG A 123 -6.11 9.51 15.79
N LEU A 124 -5.41 10.38 15.04
CA LEU A 124 -5.39 11.82 15.30
C LEU A 124 -6.78 12.44 15.16
N ARG A 125 -7.57 11.99 14.18
CA ARG A 125 -8.94 12.46 13.95
C ARG A 125 -9.97 11.78 14.85
N GLY A 126 -9.61 10.72 15.56
CA GLY A 126 -10.53 9.93 16.39
C GLY A 126 -11.56 9.14 15.58
N ILE A 127 -11.23 8.74 14.34
CA ILE A 127 -12.17 8.06 13.43
C ILE A 127 -11.71 6.63 13.15
N GLY A 128 -12.64 5.67 13.27
CA GLY A 128 -12.43 4.27 12.92
C GLY A 128 -12.83 3.95 11.47
N GLY A 129 -12.78 2.68 11.08
CA GLY A 129 -13.16 2.28 9.73
C GLY A 129 -12.78 0.86 9.35
N GLU A 130 -12.90 0.54 8.06
CA GLU A 130 -12.47 -0.74 7.51
C GLU A 130 -10.95 -0.78 7.38
N ILE A 131 -10.31 -1.79 7.98
CA ILE A 131 -8.87 -1.99 7.84
C ILE A 131 -8.57 -2.61 6.47
N LEU A 132 -8.09 -1.81 5.52
CA LEU A 132 -7.85 -2.28 4.16
C LEU A 132 -6.62 -3.18 4.10
N CYS A 133 -5.45 -2.62 4.42
CA CYS A 133 -4.19 -3.32 4.31
C CYS A 133 -3.13 -2.75 5.24
N SER A 134 -2.05 -3.51 5.43
CA SER A 134 -0.86 -3.07 6.14
C SER A 134 0.37 -3.16 5.25
N VAL A 135 1.30 -2.23 5.48
CA VAL A 135 2.51 -2.04 4.67
C VAL A 135 3.69 -1.70 5.57
N TRP A 136 4.83 -2.36 5.36
CA TRP A 136 6.12 -2.09 6.01
C TRP A 136 7.26 -2.68 5.19
#